data_AF-A0A8S4Q9G5-F1
#
_entry.id   AF-A0A8S4Q9G5-F1
#
_cell.length_a   1.000
_cell.length_b   1.000
_cell.length_c   1.000
_cell.angle_alpha   90.00
_cell.angle_beta   90.00
_cell.angle_gamma   90.00
#
_symmetry.space_group_name_H-M   'P 1'
#
loop_
_entity.id
_entity.type
_entity.pdbx_description
1 polymer ?
#
loop_
_entity_poly.entity_id
_entity_poly.type
_entity_poly.pdbx_seq_one_letter_code
_entity_poly.pdbx_strand_id
1 'polypeptide(L)'
;PGSQNRKMLVLVLGDLHIPHRSNYLPNKFKKLLVPGKIQHILCTGNLCAKESYDYLKTLASDVHVVRGDFDENLSYPEQKVVTVGQFRIGLCHGHQVVP
;
A
#
# COMPACT_ATOMS: atom_id res chain seq x y z
N PRO A 1 22.51 1.92 26.18
CA PRO A 1 22.47 0.59 25.53
C PRO A 1 21.70 0.64 24.20
N GLY A 2 22.45 0.91 23.12
CA GLY A 2 22.13 0.58 21.73
C GLY A 2 20.85 1.14 21.12
N SER A 3 20.87 2.39 20.65
CA SER A 3 20.00 2.81 19.55
C SER A 3 20.39 2.03 18.29
N GLN A 4 19.94 0.78 18.19
CA GLN A 4 19.95 0.04 16.94
C GLN A 4 19.28 0.94 15.91
N ASN A 5 20.02 1.32 14.87
CA ASN A 5 19.53 2.10 13.75
C ASN A 5 18.50 1.23 13.00
N ARG A 6 17.26 1.16 13.51
CA ARG A 6 16.19 0.37 12.93
C ARG A 6 15.86 1.01 11.58
N LYS A 7 16.44 0.44 10.51
CA LYS A 7 16.07 0.77 9.14
C LYS A 7 14.56 0.59 9.00
N MET A 8 13.88 1.67 8.62
CA MET A 8 12.45 1.66 8.36
C MET A 8 12.22 1.29 6.91
N LEU A 9 11.43 0.24 6.68
CA LEU A 9 11.04 -0.25 5.36
C LEU A 9 9.60 0.14 5.09
N VAL A 10 9.43 0.91 4.02
CA VAL A 10 8.13 1.30 3.47
C VAL A 10 7.92 0.51 2.18
N LEU A 11 6.85 -0.28 2.13
CA LEU A 11 6.43 -0.92 0.89
C LEU A 11 5.51 0.02 0.13
N VAL A 12 5.78 0.22 -1.16
CA VAL A 12 4.89 0.96 -2.07
C VAL A 12 4.37 0.00 -3.12
N LEU A 13 3.05 -0.05 -3.33
CA LEU A 13 2.39 -0.89 -4.34
C LEU A 13 1.03 -0.32 -4.74
N GLY A 14 0.35 -0.93 -5.69
CA GLY A 14 -1.04 -0.65 -6.05
C GLY A 14 -1.39 -1.26 -7.40
N ASP A 15 -2.52 -0.84 -7.98
CA ASP A 15 -3.04 -1.35 -9.25
C ASP A 15 -3.07 -2.88 -9.31
N LEU A 16 -3.45 -3.50 -8.19
CA LEU A 16 -3.55 -4.96 -8.11
C LEU A 16 -4.67 -5.48 -9.01
N HIS A 17 -5.80 -4.75 -9.04
CA HIS A 17 -7.00 -5.11 -9.77
C HIS A 17 -7.45 -6.56 -9.51
N ILE A 18 -7.31 -7.04 -8.28
CA ILE A 18 -7.74 -8.38 -7.89
C ILE A 18 -9.19 -8.29 -7.40
N PRO A 19 -10.13 -9.09 -7.94
CA PRO A 19 -9.94 -10.25 -8.82
C PRO A 19 -10.08 -9.96 -10.33
N HIS A 20 -10.41 -8.74 -10.73
CA HIS A 20 -10.90 -8.45 -12.09
C HIS A 20 -9.86 -8.59 -13.22
N ARG A 21 -8.59 -8.24 -12.97
CA ARG A 21 -7.49 -8.31 -13.97
C ARG A 21 -6.36 -9.24 -13.54
N SER A 22 -6.32 -9.62 -12.27
CA SER A 22 -5.39 -10.59 -11.72
C SER A 22 -6.08 -11.41 -10.64
N ASN A 23 -5.71 -12.68 -10.53
CA ASN A 23 -6.25 -13.56 -9.49
C ASN A 23 -5.47 -13.48 -8.18
N TYR A 24 -4.19 -13.08 -8.23
CA TYR A 24 -3.32 -13.06 -7.07
C TYR A 24 -2.02 -12.29 -7.33
N LEU A 25 -1.40 -11.79 -6.27
CA LEU A 25 -0.02 -11.31 -6.33
C LEU A 25 0.95 -12.47 -6.67
N PRO A 26 1.90 -12.29 -7.61
CA PRO A 26 2.83 -13.36 -8.00
C PRO A 26 3.57 -13.97 -6.80
N ASN A 27 3.72 -15.31 -6.79
CA ASN A 27 4.29 -16.05 -5.66
C ASN A 27 5.71 -15.62 -5.30
N LYS A 28 6.51 -15.16 -6.28
CA LYS A 28 7.85 -14.63 -6.04
C LYS A 28 7.81 -13.38 -5.14
N PHE A 29 6.85 -12.47 -5.35
CA PHE A 29 6.66 -11.31 -4.48
C PHE A 29 6.11 -11.71 -3.11
N LYS A 30 5.11 -12.60 -3.04
CA LYS A 30 4.57 -13.09 -1.77
C LYS A 30 5.65 -13.68 -0.85
N LYS A 31 6.66 -14.36 -1.41
CA LYS A 31 7.80 -14.88 -0.65
C LYS A 31 8.71 -13.80 -0.06
N LEU A 32 8.75 -12.61 -0.66
CA LEU A 32 9.51 -11.46 -0.17
C LEU A 32 8.72 -10.64 0.85
N LEU A 33 7.40 -10.57 0.66
CA LEU A 33 6.45 -9.88 1.52
C LEU A 33 6.10 -10.74 2.74
N VAL A 34 7.04 -10.82 3.68
CA VAL A 34 6.86 -11.53 4.95
C VAL A 34 6.55 -10.55 6.10
N PRO A 35 5.61 -10.89 7.00
CA PRO A 35 5.27 -10.05 8.15
C PRO A 35 6.48 -9.74 9.04
N GLY A 36 6.43 -8.59 9.72
CA GLY A 36 7.46 -8.17 10.68
C GLY A 36 8.70 -7.51 10.07
N LYS A 37 8.79 -7.44 8.73
CA LYS A 37 9.87 -6.70 8.04
C LYS A 37 9.46 -5.29 7.65
N ILE A 38 8.22 -5.08 7.23
CA ILE A 38 7.69 -3.82 6.70
C ILE A 38 6.98 -3.07 7.83
N GLN A 39 7.23 -1.77 7.96
CA GLN A 39 6.59 -0.94 8.98
C GLN A 39 5.40 -0.15 8.42
N HIS A 40 5.52 0.33 7.18
CA HIS A 40 4.47 1.10 6.51
C HIS A 40 4.18 0.54 5.12
N ILE A 41 2.92 0.52 4.72
CA ILE A 41 2.49 0.23 3.35
C ILE A 41 1.79 1.45 2.77
N LEU A 42 2.27 1.91 1.61
CA LEU A 42 1.65 2.96 0.80
C LEU A 42 1.04 2.32 -0.44
N CYS A 43 -0.27 2.24 -0.47
CA CYS A 43 -1.02 1.66 -1.58
C CYS A 43 -1.63 2.77 -2.44
N THR A 44 -1.30 2.79 -3.73
CA THR A 44 -1.83 3.77 -4.69
C THR A 44 -3.31 3.54 -5.06
N GLY A 45 -3.94 2.46 -4.58
CA GLY A 45 -5.33 2.12 -4.89
C GLY A 45 -5.45 1.00 -5.91
N ASN A 46 -6.66 0.83 -6.45
CA ASN A 46 -7.08 -0.26 -7.33
C ASN A 46 -6.80 -1.63 -6.69
N LEU A 47 -7.17 -1.77 -5.42
CA LEU A 47 -7.21 -3.04 -4.72
C LEU A 47 -8.43 -3.86 -5.14
N CYS A 48 -9.53 -3.17 -5.48
CA CYS A 48 -10.85 -3.65 -5.90
C CYS A 48 -11.62 -4.50 -4.88
N ALA A 49 -10.95 -5.36 -4.12
CA ALA A 49 -11.59 -6.27 -3.18
C ALA A 49 -11.01 -6.15 -1.76
N LYS A 50 -11.86 -6.41 -0.75
CA LYS A 50 -11.50 -6.30 0.67
C LYS A 50 -10.36 -7.26 1.04
N GLU A 51 -10.31 -8.42 0.40
CA GLU A 51 -9.30 -9.46 0.59
C GLU A 51 -7.89 -8.95 0.29
N SER A 52 -7.74 -8.10 -0.72
CA SER A 52 -6.46 -7.46 -1.05
C SER A 52 -6.00 -6.53 0.09
N TYR A 53 -6.91 -5.74 0.64
CA TYR A 53 -6.62 -4.87 1.79
C TYR A 53 -6.30 -5.68 3.05
N ASP A 54 -7.10 -6.70 3.35
CA ASP A 54 -6.89 -7.59 4.50
C ASP A 54 -5.53 -8.28 4.41
N TYR A 55 -5.12 -8.74 3.21
CA TYR A 55 -3.78 -9.27 2.98
C TYR A 55 -2.69 -8.25 3.33
N LEU A 56 -2.80 -6.98 2.90
CA LEU A 56 -1.82 -5.96 3.26
C LEU A 56 -1.74 -5.74 4.78
N LYS A 57 -2.87 -5.81 5.50
CA LYS A 57 -2.90 -5.70 6.97
C LYS A 57 -2.23 -6.88 7.68
N THR A 58 -2.04 -8.03 7.02
CA THR A 58 -1.21 -9.13 7.56
C THR A 58 0.28 -8.83 7.49
N LEU A 59 0.71 -7.96 6.56
CA LEU A 59 2.12 -7.66 6.30
C LEU A 59 2.65 -6.53 7.20
N ALA A 60 1.83 -5.51 7.47
CA ALA A 60 2.16 -4.38 8.33
C ALA A 60 0.92 -3.87 9.07
N SER A 61 1.11 -3.34 10.28
CA SER A 61 0.03 -2.72 11.05
C SER A 61 -0.41 -1.38 10.45
N ASP A 62 0.54 -0.61 9.89
CA ASP A 62 0.30 0.70 9.31
C ASP A 62 0.18 0.62 7.78
N VAL A 63 -1.06 0.70 7.30
CA VAL A 63 -1.42 0.58 5.89
C VAL A 63 -2.19 1.82 5.48
N HIS A 64 -1.69 2.49 4.45
CA HIS A 64 -2.28 3.67 3.87
C HIS A 64 -2.71 3.36 2.45
N VAL A 65 -3.97 3.62 2.13
CA VAL A 65 -4.54 3.40 0.81
C VAL A 65 -5.15 4.72 0.35
N VAL A 66 -4.92 5.07 -0.89
CA VAL A 66 -5.70 6.11 -1.59
C VAL A 66 -6.61 5.46 -2.62
N ARG A 67 -7.67 6.17 -3.00
CA ARG A 67 -8.70 5.64 -3.87
C ARG A 67 -8.23 5.58 -5.33
N GLY A 68 -8.27 4.39 -5.91
CA GLY A 68 -8.17 4.21 -7.36
C GLY A 68 -9.51 4.40 -8.07
N ASP A 69 -9.45 4.59 -9.38
CA ASP A 69 -10.61 4.76 -10.25
C ASP A 69 -11.50 3.50 -10.36
N PHE A 70 -10.96 2.33 -10.04
CA PHE A 70 -11.68 1.05 -9.98
C PHE A 70 -11.94 0.56 -8.54
N ASP A 71 -11.66 1.36 -7.51
CA ASP A 71 -12.03 1.00 -6.13
C ASP A 71 -13.47 1.42 -5.82
N GLU A 72 -14.31 0.43 -5.49
CA GLU A 72 -15.69 0.66 -5.04
C GLU A 72 -15.76 1.26 -3.62
N ASN A 73 -14.71 1.09 -2.83
CA ASN A 73 -14.66 1.60 -1.46
C ASN A 73 -14.46 3.12 -1.44
N LEU A 74 -15.57 3.85 -1.31
CA LEU A 74 -15.61 5.31 -1.24
C LEU A 74 -15.00 5.90 0.05
N SER A 75 -14.66 5.07 1.05
CA SER A 75 -14.03 5.55 2.28
C SER A 75 -12.54 5.83 2.13
N TYR A 76 -11.91 5.36 1.05
CA TYR A 76 -10.52 5.68 0.77
C TYR A 76 -10.39 7.14 0.31
N PRO A 77 -9.43 7.90 0.86
CA PRO A 77 -9.20 9.28 0.44
C PRO A 77 -8.59 9.34 -0.96
N GLU A 78 -8.90 10.36 -1.74
CA GLU A 78 -8.31 10.59 -3.07
C GLU A 78 -6.79 10.86 -3.00
N GLN A 79 -6.34 11.50 -1.92
CA GLN A 79 -4.95 11.81 -1.66
C GLN A 79 -4.63 11.70 -0.18
N LYS A 80 -3.37 11.40 0.13
CA LYS A 80 -2.89 11.34 1.51
C LYS A 80 -1.44 11.81 1.59
N VAL A 81 -1.11 12.53 2.66
CA VAL A 81 0.28 12.84 3.00
C VAL A 81 0.64 12.08 4.27
N VAL A 82 1.76 11.37 4.22
CA VAL A 82 2.28 10.60 5.37
C VAL A 82 3.69 11.07 5.69
N THR A 83 4.03 11.11 6.97
CA THR A 83 5.37 11.45 7.44
C THR A 83 6.07 10.18 7.88
N VAL A 84 7.19 9.85 7.22
CA VAL A 84 8.01 8.68 7.51
C VAL A 84 9.42 9.16 7.84
N GLY A 85 9.77 9.11 9.13
CA GLY A 85 11.01 9.71 9.62
C GLY A 85 11.08 11.20 9.30
N GLN A 86 12.02 11.59 8.45
CA GLN A 86 12.29 12.99 8.07
C GLN A 86 11.57 13.41 6.78
N PHE A 87 10.89 12.46 6.12
CA PHE A 87 10.29 12.68 4.80
C PHE A 87 8.78 12.84 4.92
N ARG A 88 8.24 13.79 4.16
CA ARG A 88 6.80 13.90 3.88
C ARG A 88 6.54 13.32 2.50
N ILE A 89 5.69 12.31 2.42
CA ILE A 89 5.39 11.57 1.19
C ILE A 89 3.94 11.82 0.84
N GLY A 90 3.71 12.41 -0.35
CA GLY A 90 2.40 12.51 -0.95
C GLY A 90 2.03 11.21 -1.67
N LEU A 91 0.78 10.81 -1.55
CA LEU A 91 0.21 9.61 -2.16
C LEU A 91 -1.10 10.00 -2.85
N CYS A 92 -1.24 9.61 -4.11
CA CYS A 92 -2.46 9.69 -4.90
C CYS A 92 -2.45 8.50 -5.89
N HIS A 93 -3.60 8.16 -6.46
CA HIS A 93 -3.66 7.12 -7.49
C HIS A 93 -3.06 7.61 -8.81
N GLY A 94 -3.40 8.83 -9.22
CA GLY A 94 -2.81 9.49 -10.39
C GLY A 94 -3.77 9.64 -11.57
N HIS A 95 -4.93 8.97 -11.56
CA HIS A 95 -5.96 9.18 -12.59
C HIS A 95 -6.48 10.62 -12.67
N GLN A 96 -6.28 11.40 -11.60
CA GLN A 96 -6.63 12.82 -11.52
C GLN A 96 -5.60 13.73 -12.19
N VAL A 97 -4.40 13.23 -12.49
CA VAL A 97 -3.31 14.03 -13.07
C VAL A 97 -3.44 14.02 -14.59
N VAL A 98 -4.05 15.07 -15.12
CA VAL A 98 -4.21 15.35 -16.55
C VAL A 98 -3.24 16.46 -17.00
N PRO A 99 -2.69 16.40 -18.23
CA PRO A 99 -1.80 17.43 -18.79
C PRO A 99 -2.41 18.84 -18.88
#